data_AF-A0A8T4W5R0-F1
#
_entry.id   AF-A0A8T4W5R0-F1
#
_cell.length_a   1.000
_cell.length_b   1.000
_cell.length_c   1.000
_cell.angle_alpha   90.00
_cell.angle_beta   90.00
_cell.angle_gamma   90.00
#
_symmetry.space_group_name_H-M   'P 1'
#
loop_
_entity.id
_entity.type
_entity.pdbx_description
1 polymer ?
#
loop_
_entity_poly.entity_id
_entity_poly.type
_entity_poly.pdbx_seq_one_letter_code
_entity_poly.pdbx_strand_id
1 'polypeptide(L)'
;MNPDLVNGAALAVFAGCVALYAVVLWRSLREPVTAKRGLLNLFYRAWVKRVSNMEDTIVGVQSMRNLIMSTTFLSSAILVLLGLLVRNFEDWIDLTGAPAHIMEAKLLLLFGLLVFALMMFLLSLRHMVRFTILIGVPPEDIEQTACRLENVNGGDLDPRGLRQKVFVRAMHRFTFGIRAIYYLLAVILWFVNP
;
A
#
# COMPACT_ATOMS: atom_id res chain seq x y z
N MET A 1 4.47 37.78 2.39
CA MET A 1 4.49 36.80 1.28
C MET A 1 3.05 36.53 0.93
N ASN A 2 2.61 36.69 -0.33
CA ASN A 2 1.18 36.65 -0.67
C ASN A 2 0.58 35.26 -0.36
N PRO A 3 -0.52 35.16 0.41
CA PRO A 3 -1.11 33.89 0.83
C PRO A 3 -1.56 33.01 -0.35
N ASP A 4 -1.90 33.62 -1.49
CA ASP A 4 -2.29 32.91 -2.71
C ASP A 4 -1.14 32.13 -3.35
N LEU A 5 0.09 32.61 -3.20
CA LEU A 5 1.31 31.94 -3.68
C LEU A 5 1.65 30.71 -2.84
N VAL A 6 1.38 30.76 -1.53
CA VAL A 6 1.60 29.64 -0.60
C VAL A 6 0.56 28.54 -0.83
N ASN A 7 -0.71 28.91 -1.01
CA ASN A 7 -1.76 27.96 -1.38
C ASN A 7 -1.49 27.29 -2.73
N GLY A 8 -1.01 28.06 -3.72
CA GLY A 8 -0.59 27.52 -5.01
C GLY A 8 0.59 26.54 -4.90
N ALA A 9 1.58 26.87 -4.08
CA ALA A 9 2.72 25.97 -3.81
C ALA A 9 2.27 24.69 -3.08
N ALA A 10 1.37 24.80 -2.10
CA ALA A 10 0.80 23.64 -1.41
C ALA A 10 0.02 22.72 -2.36
N LEU A 11 -0.77 23.29 -3.28
CA LEU A 11 -1.49 22.54 -4.31
C LEU A 11 -0.53 21.87 -5.31
N ALA A 12 0.56 22.55 -5.68
CA ALA A 12 1.59 22.00 -6.56
C ALA A 12 2.38 20.86 -5.88
N VAL A 13 2.68 20.98 -4.59
CA VAL A 13 3.33 19.93 -3.80
C VAL A 13 2.37 18.75 -3.60
N PHE A 14 1.09 18.99 -3.32
CA PHE A 14 0.08 17.94 -3.24
C PHE A 14 -0.05 17.20 -4.58
N ALA A 15 -0.20 17.93 -5.68
CA ALA A 15 -0.25 17.36 -7.02
C ALA A 15 1.05 16.64 -7.39
N GLY A 16 2.20 17.16 -6.98
CA GLY A 16 3.51 16.55 -7.14
C GLY A 16 3.65 15.24 -6.37
N CYS A 17 3.22 15.20 -5.11
CA CYS A 17 3.18 13.99 -4.30
C CYS A 17 2.22 12.94 -4.88
N VAL A 18 1.06 13.37 -5.38
CA VAL A 18 0.09 12.49 -6.05
C VAL A 18 0.62 11.98 -7.39
N ALA A 19 1.30 12.82 -8.17
CA ALA A 19 1.92 12.44 -9.43
C ALA A 19 3.13 11.52 -9.20
N LEU A 20 3.98 11.82 -8.22
CA LEU A 20 5.11 10.98 -7.83
C LEU A 20 4.61 9.65 -7.25
N TYR A 21 3.50 9.66 -6.50
CA TYR A 21 2.79 8.46 -6.08
C TYR A 21 2.30 7.63 -7.26
N ALA A 22 1.63 8.26 -8.24
CA ALA A 22 1.17 7.60 -9.44
C ALA A 22 2.34 7.03 -10.24
N VAL A 23 3.42 7.79 -10.39
CA VAL A 23 4.63 7.38 -11.13
C VAL A 23 5.39 6.28 -10.41
N VAL A 24 5.59 6.35 -9.09
CA VAL A 24 6.26 5.30 -8.30
C VAL A 24 5.40 4.04 -8.24
N LEU A 25 4.08 4.17 -8.12
CA LEU A 25 3.15 3.05 -8.22
C LEU A 25 3.25 2.42 -9.63
N TRP A 26 3.29 3.22 -10.68
CA TRP A 26 3.39 2.76 -12.06
C TRP A 26 4.75 2.14 -12.38
N ARG A 27 5.86 2.71 -11.89
CA ARG A 27 7.23 2.18 -12.02
C ARG A 27 7.40 0.90 -11.23
N SER A 28 6.93 0.86 -9.99
CA SER A 28 6.99 -0.35 -9.16
C SER A 28 6.12 -1.49 -9.69
N LEU A 29 5.09 -1.18 -10.49
CA LEU A 29 4.33 -2.19 -11.21
C LEU A 29 5.08 -2.73 -12.44
N ARG A 30 6.08 -1.99 -12.96
CA ARG A 30 6.85 -2.32 -14.18
C ARG A 30 8.22 -2.94 -13.93
N GLU A 31 8.88 -2.69 -12.81
CA GLU A 31 10.23 -3.21 -12.53
C GLU A 31 10.19 -4.36 -11.50
N PRO A 32 10.26 -5.64 -11.93
CA PRO A 32 10.77 -6.69 -11.07
C PRO A 32 12.30 -6.56 -11.00
N VAL A 33 12.96 -7.37 -10.17
CA VAL A 33 14.42 -7.58 -10.14
C VAL A 33 15.18 -6.79 -9.07
N THR A 34 15.21 -7.39 -7.88
CA THR A 34 16.43 -7.54 -7.07
C THR A 34 16.36 -8.92 -6.42
N ALA A 35 17.47 -9.66 -6.38
CA ALA A 35 17.51 -11.10 -6.07
C ALA A 35 16.68 -11.52 -4.83
N LYS A 36 16.69 -10.71 -3.75
CA LYS A 36 15.89 -10.96 -2.53
C LYS A 36 14.38 -10.83 -2.76
N ARG A 37 13.93 -9.82 -3.51
CA ARG A 37 12.51 -9.65 -3.88
C ARG A 37 12.04 -10.72 -4.85
N GLY A 38 12.91 -11.11 -5.80
CA GLY A 38 12.66 -12.22 -6.71
C GLY A 38 12.42 -13.54 -5.96
N LEU A 39 13.29 -13.84 -4.99
CA LEU A 39 13.17 -15.03 -4.15
C LEU A 39 11.90 -15.00 -3.27
N LEU A 40 11.60 -13.85 -2.65
CA LEU A 40 10.37 -13.69 -1.85
C LEU A 40 9.11 -13.89 -2.70
N ASN A 41 9.10 -13.34 -3.93
CA ASN A 41 8.00 -13.53 -4.86
C ASN A 41 7.84 -14.99 -5.29
N LEU A 42 8.93 -15.74 -5.41
CA LEU A 42 8.88 -17.19 -5.65
C LEU A 42 8.23 -17.92 -4.48
N PHE A 43 8.60 -17.58 -3.23
CA PHE A 43 7.98 -18.17 -2.04
C PHE A 43 6.50 -17.80 -1.92
N TYR A 44 6.12 -16.56 -2.23
CA TYR A 44 4.70 -16.17 -2.27
C TYR A 44 3.93 -16.97 -3.31
N ARG A 45 4.47 -17.17 -4.52
CA ARG A 45 3.83 -18.00 -5.54
C ARG A 45 3.70 -19.46 -5.10
N ALA A 46 4.72 -20.02 -4.47
CA ALA A 46 4.71 -21.38 -3.93
C ALA A 46 3.68 -21.54 -2.80
N TRP A 47 3.61 -20.57 -1.89
CA TRP A 47 2.62 -20.53 -0.81
C TRP A 47 1.20 -20.46 -1.36
N VAL A 48 0.93 -19.57 -2.32
CA VAL A 48 -0.39 -19.47 -2.97
C VAL A 48 -0.77 -20.80 -3.65
N LYS A 49 0.18 -21.49 -4.30
CA LYS A 49 -0.07 -22.79 -4.93
C LYS A 49 -0.45 -23.84 -3.88
N ARG A 50 0.28 -23.91 -2.76
CA ARG A 50 0.01 -24.84 -1.66
C ARG A 50 -1.38 -24.60 -1.06
N VAL A 51 -1.67 -23.36 -0.71
CA VAL A 51 -2.91 -22.97 -0.03
C VAL A 51 -4.13 -23.03 -0.95
N SER A 52 -3.93 -23.03 -2.26
CA SER A 52 -4.99 -23.25 -3.24
C SER A 52 -5.48 -24.70 -3.29
N ASN A 53 -4.75 -25.65 -2.68
CA ASN A 53 -5.19 -27.03 -2.55
C ASN A 53 -6.09 -27.15 -1.32
N MET A 54 -7.22 -27.87 -1.45
CA MET A 54 -8.25 -27.97 -0.40
C MET A 54 -7.72 -28.41 0.97
N GLU A 55 -6.66 -29.23 1.02
CA GLU A 55 -6.07 -29.73 2.27
C GLU A 55 -5.51 -28.60 3.16
N ASP A 56 -4.93 -27.56 2.55
CA ASP A 56 -4.27 -26.45 3.26
C ASP A 56 -5.09 -25.13 3.21
N THR A 57 -6.27 -25.13 2.59
CA THR A 57 -7.09 -23.92 2.41
C THR A 57 -7.45 -23.27 3.75
N ILE A 58 -7.73 -24.07 4.79
CA ILE A 58 -8.05 -23.56 6.14
C ILE A 58 -6.89 -22.73 6.70
N VAL A 59 -5.66 -23.22 6.58
CA VAL A 59 -4.44 -22.52 7.03
C VAL A 59 -4.26 -21.22 6.25
N GLY A 60 -4.57 -21.25 4.95
CA GLY A 60 -4.61 -20.07 4.09
C GLY A 60 -5.57 -18.99 4.53
N VAL A 61 -6.83 -19.36 4.70
CA VAL A 61 -7.91 -18.46 5.12
C VAL A 61 -7.57 -17.84 6.48
N GLN A 62 -7.07 -18.63 7.42
CA GLN A 62 -6.67 -18.14 8.74
C GLN A 62 -5.47 -17.19 8.65
N SER A 63 -4.45 -17.51 7.85
CA SER A 63 -3.31 -16.63 7.61
C SER A 63 -3.73 -15.30 6.97
N MET A 64 -4.66 -15.36 6.00
CA MET A 64 -5.23 -14.16 5.37
C MET A 64 -6.04 -13.33 6.35
N ARG A 65 -6.84 -13.95 7.21
CA ARG A 65 -7.58 -13.26 8.27
C ARG A 65 -6.62 -12.53 9.21
N ASN A 66 -5.55 -13.19 9.65
CA ASN A 66 -4.52 -12.57 10.49
C ASN A 66 -3.90 -11.36 9.79
N LEU A 67 -3.51 -11.52 8.52
CA LEU A 67 -2.87 -10.46 7.76
C LEU A 67 -3.79 -9.27 7.50
N ILE A 68 -5.08 -9.51 7.23
CA ILE A 68 -6.10 -8.48 7.12
C ILE A 68 -6.23 -7.74 8.46
N MET A 69 -6.33 -8.45 9.59
CA MET A 69 -6.40 -7.82 10.91
C MET A 69 -5.17 -6.94 11.20
N SER A 70 -3.96 -7.44 10.95
CA SER A 70 -2.73 -6.64 11.12
C SER A 70 -2.71 -5.40 10.22
N THR A 71 -3.16 -5.53 8.97
CA THR A 71 -3.20 -4.40 8.03
C THR A 71 -4.26 -3.37 8.42
N THR A 72 -5.43 -3.81 8.91
CA THR A 72 -6.48 -2.93 9.42
C THR A 72 -6.00 -2.19 10.67
N PHE A 73 -5.31 -2.87 11.59
CA PHE A 73 -4.73 -2.24 12.78
C PHE A 73 -3.72 -1.14 12.43
N LEU A 74 -2.80 -1.43 11.49
CA LEU A 74 -1.84 -0.44 11.00
C LEU A 74 -2.55 0.75 10.33
N SER A 75 -3.58 0.49 9.54
CA SER A 75 -4.38 1.54 8.90
C SER A 75 -5.08 2.43 9.93
N SER A 76 -5.67 1.83 10.99
CA SER A 76 -6.30 2.60 12.06
C SER A 76 -5.29 3.42 12.85
N ALA A 77 -4.10 2.88 13.14
CA ALA A 77 -3.05 3.63 13.81
C ALA A 77 -2.63 4.87 12.99
N ILE A 78 -2.48 4.71 11.67
CA ILE A 78 -2.16 5.83 10.78
C ILE A 78 -3.30 6.85 10.71
N LEU A 79 -4.56 6.41 10.71
CA LEU A 79 -5.71 7.31 10.78
C LEU A 79 -5.72 8.13 12.07
N VAL A 80 -5.41 7.51 13.21
CA VAL A 80 -5.30 8.21 14.50
C VAL A 80 -4.17 9.23 14.47
N LEU A 81 -2.99 8.86 13.95
CA LEU A 81 -1.86 9.78 13.81
C LEU A 81 -2.17 10.94 12.87
N LEU A 82 -2.87 10.68 11.77
CA LEU A 82 -3.32 11.70 10.83
C LEU A 82 -4.30 12.67 11.50
N GLY A 83 -5.26 12.14 12.25
CA GLY A 83 -6.21 12.96 13.01
C GLY A 83 -5.53 13.82 14.08
N LEU A 84 -4.53 13.27 14.77
CA LEU A 84 -3.73 14.01 15.76
C LEU A 84 -2.91 15.14 15.12
N LEU A 85 -2.30 14.86 13.96
CA LEU A 85 -1.54 15.85 13.21
C LEU A 85 -2.41 17.02 12.74
N VAL A 86 -3.59 16.71 12.18
CA VAL A 86 -4.54 17.74 11.72
C VAL A 86 -5.09 18.55 12.88
N ARG A 87 -5.41 17.91 14.01
CA ARG A 87 -5.97 18.59 15.18
C ARG A 87 -5.00 19.60 15.80
N ASN A 88 -3.71 19.25 15.90
CA ASN A 88 -2.71 20.06 16.60
C ASN A 88 -1.80 20.83 15.62
N PHE A 89 -2.24 21.07 14.38
CA PHE A 89 -1.39 21.61 13.32
C PHE A 89 -0.73 22.94 13.71
N GLU A 90 -1.49 23.84 14.34
CA GLU A 90 -0.99 25.14 14.82
C GLU A 90 0.01 24.98 15.96
N ASP A 91 -0.28 24.12 16.94
CA ASP A 91 0.61 23.86 18.08
C ASP A 91 1.99 23.32 17.63
N TRP A 92 2.03 22.55 16.53
CA TRP A 92 3.29 22.04 15.98
C TRP A 92 4.14 23.13 15.33
N ILE A 93 3.54 24.22 14.84
CA ILE A 93 4.27 25.33 14.22
C ILE A 93 5.10 26.08 15.27
N ASP A 94 4.49 26.30 16.44
CA ASP A 94 5.09 27.08 17.52
C ASP A 94 6.15 26.31 18.34
N LEU A 95 6.28 24.99 18.12
CA LEU A 95 7.02 24.08 19.00
C LEU A 95 8.55 24.22 18.95
N THR A 96 9.12 24.75 17.86
CA THR A 96 10.58 24.70 17.62
C THR A 96 11.24 26.07 17.48
N GLY A 97 10.46 27.17 17.47
CA GLY A 97 10.97 28.52 17.18
C GLY A 97 11.58 28.67 15.77
N ALA A 98 11.47 27.66 14.91
CA ALA A 98 11.92 27.70 13.53
C ALA A 98 11.00 28.62 12.69
N PRO A 99 11.49 29.13 11.54
CA PRO A 99 10.66 29.93 10.65
C PRO A 99 9.39 29.16 10.23
N ALA A 100 8.22 29.79 10.36
CA ALA A 100 6.92 29.14 10.11
C ALA A 100 6.86 28.39 8.76
N HIS A 101 7.44 28.96 7.71
CA HIS A 101 7.48 28.35 6.38
C HIS A 101 8.25 27.01 6.32
N ILE A 102 9.31 26.84 7.12
CA ILE A 102 10.06 25.59 7.19
C ILE A 102 9.24 24.54 7.94
N MET A 103 8.56 24.97 9.00
CA MET A 103 7.74 24.08 9.81
C MET A 103 6.48 23.61 9.07
N GLU A 104 5.80 24.52 8.37
CA GLU A 104 4.70 24.20 7.46
C GLU A 104 5.13 23.16 6.41
N ALA A 105 6.31 23.32 5.81
CA ALA A 105 6.83 22.35 4.85
C ALA A 105 7.12 20.98 5.48
N LYS A 106 7.72 20.94 6.68
CA LYS A 106 7.95 19.69 7.45
C LYS A 106 6.61 19.01 7.78
N LEU A 107 5.58 19.76 8.19
CA LEU A 107 4.24 19.25 8.52
C LEU A 107 3.49 18.73 7.30
N LEU A 108 3.55 19.44 6.18
CA LEU A 108 2.96 18.99 4.91
C LEU A 108 3.61 17.70 4.41
N LEU A 109 4.93 17.56 4.55
CA LEU A 109 5.65 16.34 4.20
C LEU A 109 5.23 15.17 5.11
N LEU A 110 5.08 15.42 6.42
CA LEU A 110 4.58 14.43 7.38
C LEU A 110 3.14 13.99 7.05
N PHE A 111 2.25 14.94 6.75
CA PHE A 111 0.88 14.69 6.33
C PHE A 111 0.83 13.84 5.05
N GLY A 112 1.64 14.20 4.04
CA GLY A 112 1.74 13.46 2.79
C GLY A 112 2.18 12.00 2.98
N LEU A 113 3.15 11.75 3.87
CA LEU A 113 3.60 10.40 4.21
C LEU A 113 2.54 9.57 4.93
N LEU A 114 1.78 10.17 5.85
CA LEU A 114 0.66 9.50 6.54
C LEU A 114 -0.44 9.11 5.55
N VAL A 115 -0.87 10.04 4.67
CA VAL A 115 -1.87 9.74 3.63
C VAL A 115 -1.37 8.68 2.67
N PHE A 116 -0.11 8.74 2.26
CA PHE A 116 0.52 7.72 1.42
C PHE A 116 0.47 6.34 2.08
N ALA A 117 0.89 6.25 3.35
CA ALA A 117 0.92 5.00 4.10
C ALA A 117 -0.50 4.41 4.21
N LEU A 118 -1.47 5.25 4.57
CA LEU A 118 -2.88 4.87 4.66
C LEU A 118 -3.40 4.31 3.33
N MET A 119 -3.18 5.02 2.22
CA MET A 119 -3.63 4.59 0.90
C MET A 119 -3.02 3.26 0.48
N MET A 120 -1.74 3.03 0.79
CA MET A 120 -1.07 1.75 0.50
C MET A 120 -1.65 0.60 1.30
N PHE A 121 -1.96 0.80 2.58
CA PHE A 121 -2.62 -0.23 3.39
C PHE A 121 -4.07 -0.49 2.95
N LEU A 122 -4.84 0.54 2.59
CA LEU A 122 -6.19 0.38 2.05
C LEU A 122 -6.19 -0.38 0.71
N LEU A 123 -5.24 -0.07 -0.18
CA LEU A 123 -5.09 -0.80 -1.45
C LEU A 123 -4.62 -2.23 -1.20
N SER A 124 -3.76 -2.46 -0.21
CA SER A 124 -3.35 -3.79 0.22
C SER A 124 -4.55 -4.61 0.72
N LEU A 125 -5.37 -4.05 1.62
CA LEU A 125 -6.60 -4.68 2.13
C LEU A 125 -7.55 -5.07 1.00
N ARG A 126 -7.77 -4.18 0.01
CA ARG A 126 -8.61 -4.47 -1.14
C ARG A 126 -8.13 -5.71 -1.91
N HIS A 127 -6.82 -5.85 -2.14
CA HIS A 127 -6.28 -7.04 -2.82
C HIS A 127 -6.29 -8.29 -1.93
N MET A 128 -6.10 -8.14 -0.62
CA MET A 128 -6.22 -9.25 0.34
C MET A 128 -7.63 -9.81 0.38
N VAL A 129 -8.67 -8.97 0.45
CA VAL A 129 -10.07 -9.39 0.41
C VAL A 129 -10.39 -10.11 -0.90
N ARG A 130 -9.94 -9.57 -2.04
CA ARG A 130 -10.08 -10.22 -3.35
C ARG A 130 -9.41 -11.59 -3.37
N PHE A 131 -8.23 -11.70 -2.78
CA PHE A 131 -7.51 -12.98 -2.70
C PHE A 131 -8.24 -13.98 -1.80
N THR A 132 -8.78 -13.57 -0.66
CA THR A 132 -9.57 -14.45 0.22
C THR A 132 -10.80 -15.02 -0.50
N ILE A 133 -11.50 -14.22 -1.31
CA ILE A 133 -12.60 -14.73 -2.14
C ILE A 133 -12.07 -15.76 -3.13
N LEU A 134 -10.96 -15.46 -3.80
CA LEU A 134 -10.37 -16.31 -4.83
C LEU A 134 -9.80 -17.64 -4.29
N ILE A 135 -9.41 -17.68 -3.02
CA ILE A 135 -8.94 -18.90 -2.33
C ILE A 135 -10.09 -19.87 -2.04
N GLY A 136 -11.30 -19.35 -1.84
CA GLY A 136 -12.49 -20.14 -1.55
C GLY A 136 -13.15 -20.71 -2.79
N VAL A 137 -12.76 -20.27 -3.99
CA VAL A 137 -13.29 -20.82 -5.25
C VAL A 137 -12.53 -22.10 -5.61
N PRO A 138 -13.22 -23.23 -5.85
CA PRO A 138 -12.59 -24.46 -6.33
C PRO A 138 -11.75 -24.22 -7.58
N PRO A 139 -10.57 -24.87 -7.72
CA PRO A 139 -9.71 -24.68 -8.89
C PRO A 139 -10.42 -25.08 -10.21
N GLU A 140 -11.28 -26.09 -10.16
CA GLU A 140 -12.07 -26.60 -11.30
C GLU A 140 -13.01 -25.53 -11.87
N ASP A 141 -13.71 -24.78 -11.00
CA ASP A 141 -14.62 -23.71 -11.40
C ASP A 141 -13.87 -22.54 -12.06
N ILE A 142 -12.65 -22.25 -11.59
CA ILE A 142 -11.82 -21.20 -12.19
C ILE A 142 -11.36 -21.64 -13.59
N GLU A 143 -10.93 -22.88 -13.76
CA GLU A 143 -10.49 -23.41 -15.06
C GLU A 143 -11.64 -23.44 -16.06
N GLN A 144 -12.83 -23.89 -15.66
CA GLN A 144 -14.01 -23.84 -16.53
C GLN A 144 -14.39 -22.42 -16.93
N THR A 145 -14.34 -21.47 -15.99
CA THR A 145 -14.63 -20.06 -16.28
C THR A 145 -13.59 -19.45 -17.20
N ALA A 146 -12.31 -19.75 -17.00
CA ALA A 146 -11.23 -19.26 -17.85
C ALA A 146 -11.31 -19.81 -19.28
N CYS A 147 -11.54 -21.12 -19.45
CA CYS A 147 -11.74 -21.74 -20.77
C CYS A 147 -12.94 -21.14 -21.50
N ARG A 148 -14.05 -20.86 -20.80
CA ARG A 148 -15.21 -20.17 -21.40
C ARG A 148 -14.86 -18.74 -21.84
N LEU A 149 -14.06 -18.02 -21.06
CA LEU A 149 -13.68 -16.64 -21.36
C LEU A 149 -12.65 -16.54 -22.49
N GLU A 150 -11.72 -17.48 -22.56
CA GLU A 150 -10.70 -17.60 -23.60
C GLU A 150 -11.34 -17.88 -24.96
N ASN A 151 -12.34 -18.78 -25.00
CA ASN A 151 -13.12 -19.06 -26.21
C ASN A 151 -13.91 -17.84 -26.72
N VAL A 152 -14.24 -16.88 -25.85
CA VAL A 152 -15.02 -15.67 -26.21
C VAL A 152 -14.11 -14.49 -26.59
N ASN A 153 -12.97 -14.32 -25.91
CA ASN A 153 -12.11 -13.13 -26.05
C ASN A 153 -10.73 -13.40 -26.69
N GLY A 154 -10.38 -14.64 -27.03
CA GLY A 154 -9.12 -14.99 -27.69
C GLY A 154 -7.86 -14.64 -26.91
N GLY A 155 -7.96 -14.50 -25.58
CA GLY A 155 -6.85 -14.13 -24.71
C GLY A 155 -6.43 -15.28 -23.78
N ASP A 156 -5.12 -15.56 -23.75
CA ASP A 156 -4.47 -16.52 -22.85
C ASP A 156 -4.60 -16.04 -21.39
N LEU A 157 -5.72 -16.37 -20.74
CA LEU A 157 -5.98 -16.08 -19.34
C LEU A 157 -5.43 -17.21 -18.49
N ASP A 158 -4.16 -17.13 -18.07
CA ASP A 158 -3.59 -18.03 -17.06
C ASP A 158 -4.34 -17.85 -15.72
N PRO A 159 -5.28 -18.77 -15.36
CA PRO A 159 -6.14 -18.63 -14.20
C PRO A 159 -5.37 -18.90 -12.90
N ARG A 160 -4.35 -19.77 -12.99
CA ARG A 160 -3.46 -20.13 -11.87
C ARG A 160 -2.51 -18.97 -11.56
N GLY A 161 -2.07 -18.26 -12.60
CA GLY A 161 -1.31 -17.02 -12.49
C GLY A 161 -2.09 -15.87 -11.84
N LEU A 162 -3.41 -15.81 -11.96
CA LEU A 162 -4.22 -14.73 -11.40
C LEU A 162 -4.15 -14.69 -9.87
N ARG A 163 -4.34 -15.85 -9.20
CA ARG A 163 -4.23 -15.99 -7.73
C ARG A 163 -2.90 -15.45 -7.22
N GLN A 164 -1.83 -15.90 -7.85
CA GLN A 164 -0.47 -15.51 -7.53
C GLN A 164 -0.23 -14.01 -7.74
N LYS A 165 -0.68 -13.46 -8.88
CA LYS A 165 -0.53 -12.04 -9.22
C LYS A 165 -1.26 -11.15 -8.21
N VAL A 166 -2.49 -11.50 -7.81
CA VAL A 166 -3.27 -10.73 -6.83
C VAL A 166 -2.59 -10.73 -5.46
N PHE A 167 -2.16 -11.90 -4.97
CA PHE A 167 -1.48 -12.00 -3.68
C PHE A 167 -0.15 -11.24 -3.65
N VAL A 168 0.70 -11.40 -4.67
CA VAL A 168 1.98 -10.68 -4.77
C VAL A 168 1.75 -9.17 -4.83
N ARG A 169 0.72 -8.71 -5.55
CA ARG A 169 0.33 -7.28 -5.57
C ARG A 169 -0.11 -6.78 -4.20
N ALA A 170 -0.82 -7.59 -3.42
CA ALA A 170 -1.18 -7.24 -2.04
C ALA A 170 0.09 -7.08 -1.17
N MET A 171 1.00 -8.06 -1.19
CA MET A 171 2.24 -8.02 -0.41
C MET A 171 3.16 -6.84 -0.79
N HIS A 172 3.25 -6.53 -2.08
CA HIS A 172 3.99 -5.36 -2.54
C HIS A 172 3.44 -4.06 -1.93
N ARG A 173 2.11 -3.87 -1.97
CA ARG A 173 1.46 -2.68 -1.39
C ARG A 173 1.62 -2.61 0.12
N PHE A 174 1.48 -3.75 0.81
CA PHE A 174 1.78 -3.84 2.24
C PHE A 174 3.21 -3.39 2.54
N THR A 175 4.20 -3.86 1.77
CA THR A 175 5.60 -3.47 1.92
C THR A 175 5.81 -1.97 1.68
N PHE A 176 5.11 -1.37 0.72
CA PHE A 176 5.15 0.07 0.51
C PHE A 176 4.58 0.87 1.68
N GLY A 177 3.48 0.39 2.28
CA GLY A 177 2.93 0.98 3.51
C GLY A 177 3.95 0.95 4.66
N ILE A 178 4.59 -0.19 4.89
CA ILE A 178 5.64 -0.32 5.93
C ILE A 178 6.84 0.59 5.64
N ARG A 179 7.28 0.70 4.38
CA ARG A 179 8.36 1.63 4.02
C ARG A 179 8.00 3.09 4.29
N ALA A 180 6.75 3.47 4.05
CA ALA A 180 6.28 4.81 4.38
C ALA A 180 6.34 5.09 5.89
N ILE A 181 6.06 4.09 6.74
CA ILE A 181 6.22 4.21 8.19
C ILE A 181 7.70 4.44 8.56
N TYR A 182 8.66 3.78 7.89
CA TYR A 182 10.08 4.05 8.14
C TYR A 182 10.49 5.48 7.77
N TYR A 183 9.96 6.01 6.65
CA TYR A 183 10.19 7.41 6.28
C TYR A 183 9.49 8.38 7.25
N LEU A 184 8.30 8.03 7.73
CA LEU A 184 7.59 8.80 8.75
C LEU A 184 8.44 8.95 10.01
N LEU A 185 9.06 7.86 10.48
CA LEU A 185 9.95 7.89 11.63
C LEU A 185 11.16 8.81 11.41
N ALA A 186 11.79 8.75 10.23
CA ALA A 186 12.91 9.62 9.89
C ALA A 186 12.51 11.12 9.90
N VAL A 187 11.30 11.44 9.42
CA VAL A 187 10.78 12.81 9.42
C VAL A 187 10.45 13.28 10.83
N ILE A 188 9.87 12.41 11.67
CA ILE A 188 9.63 12.72 13.09
C ILE A 188 10.96 13.01 13.81
N LEU A 189 12.02 12.25 13.53
CA LEU A 189 13.35 12.55 14.09
C LEU A 189 13.88 13.89 13.58
N TRP A 190 13.63 14.24 12.32
CA TRP A 190 13.99 15.54 11.76
C TRP A 190 13.18 16.71 12.37
N PHE A 191 11.99 16.44 12.90
CA PHE A 191 11.23 17.43 13.68
C PHE A 191 11.90 17.80 15.01
N VAL A 192 12.65 16.86 15.60
CA VAL A 192 13.34 17.08 16.88
C VAL A 192 14.56 18.00 16.71
N ASN A 193 15.10 18.11 15.49
CA ASN A 193 16.23 18.99 15.19
C ASN A 193 15.72 20.27 14.48
N PRO A 194 15.96 21.48 15.02
CA PRO A 194 15.49 22.73 14.43
C PRO A 194 15.91 22.90 12.96
#